data_AF-A0A8S3IW68-F1
#
_entry.id   AF-A0A8S3IW68-F1
#
_cell.length_a   1.000
_cell.length_b   1.000
_cell.length_c   1.000
_cell.angle_alpha   90.00
_cell.angle_beta   90.00
_cell.angle_gamma   90.00
#
_symmetry.space_group_name_H-M   'P 1'
#
loop_
_entity.id
_entity.type
_entity.pdbx_description
1 polymer ?
#
loop_
_entity_poly.entity_id
_entity_poly.type
_entity_poly.pdbx_seq_one_letter_code
_entity_poly.pdbx_strand_id
1 'polypeptide(L)'
;HFYIQSTLYLRPQSPNLGSAFIQRAILIFYPSNQEKHYLPEIRWLYRSWIEMMKDESKNWRTDLIIYTGNYSPSIQQLGCVLNEIRSNSTEQPQCRVFLYLRLSAREIDARTEKQRLFTNADCKDLFNINVQRSILLYKNVKKYDYIDSVNIIAESYPTFKYYNFILKTDIDVFITKRFAKFIPVTNAALLVGLGGYSTSFNTRRLGRIARDINWQHANMTNIGST
;
A
#
# COMPACT_ATOMS: atom_id res chain seq x y z
N HIS A 1 -2.93 25.39 1.84
CA HIS A 1 -3.60 25.04 0.58
C HIS A 1 -2.53 24.74 -0.47
N PHE A 2 -2.43 23.49 -0.91
CA PHE A 2 -1.56 23.12 -2.04
C PHE A 2 -2.47 22.71 -3.20
N TYR A 3 -2.53 23.56 -4.22
CA TYR A 3 -3.14 23.22 -5.50
C TYR A 3 -2.01 22.76 -6.43
N ILE A 4 -2.15 21.58 -7.02
CA ILE A 4 -1.38 21.19 -8.21
C ILE A 4 -2.41 20.96 -9.32
N GLN A 5 -2.39 21.84 -10.32
CA GLN A 5 -3.19 21.73 -11.54
C GLN A 5 -2.79 20.48 -12.32
N SER A 6 -3.75 19.63 -12.67
CA SER A 6 -3.54 18.46 -13.53
C SER A 6 -4.34 18.60 -14.83
N THR A 7 -3.81 19.33 -15.80
CA THR A 7 -4.15 19.12 -17.21
C THR A 7 -3.00 18.41 -17.88
N LEU A 8 -2.91 17.09 -17.69
CA LEU A 8 -2.15 16.21 -18.56
C LEU A 8 -2.73 14.81 -18.41
N TYR A 9 -3.52 14.41 -19.41
CA TYR A 9 -3.77 13.00 -19.68
C TYR A 9 -2.42 12.34 -19.96
N LEU A 10 -1.80 11.77 -18.94
CA LEU A 10 -0.56 11.02 -19.08
C LEU A 10 -0.85 9.78 -19.92
N ARG A 11 -0.57 9.88 -21.23
CA ARG A 11 -0.39 8.68 -22.05
C ARG A 11 0.81 7.93 -21.47
N PRO A 12 0.69 6.62 -21.16
CA PRO A 12 1.85 5.83 -20.81
C PRO A 12 2.76 5.75 -22.04
N GLN A 13 3.76 6.62 -22.11
CA GLN A 13 4.92 6.37 -22.95
C GLN A 13 5.83 5.46 -22.15
N SER A 14 5.99 4.23 -22.62
CA SER A 14 7.02 3.32 -22.16
C SER A 14 8.37 3.97 -22.43
N PRO A 15 9.13 4.38 -21.39
CA PRO A 15 10.53 4.70 -21.61
C PRO A 15 11.18 3.43 -22.18
N ASN A 16 12.10 3.59 -23.11
CA ASN A 16 12.79 2.48 -23.77
C ASN A 16 13.73 1.79 -22.74
N LEU A 17 13.14 1.02 -21.82
CA LEU A 17 13.72 0.35 -20.66
C LEU A 17 13.90 -1.16 -20.92
N GLY A 18 13.94 -1.58 -22.20
CA GLY A 18 13.87 -2.98 -22.62
C GLY A 18 14.91 -3.92 -22.00
N SER A 19 15.96 -3.40 -21.35
CA SER A 19 17.01 -4.17 -20.68
C SER A 19 17.18 -3.90 -19.18
N ALA A 20 16.52 -2.90 -18.59
CA ALA A 20 16.75 -2.55 -17.19
C ALA A 20 16.01 -3.51 -16.24
N PHE A 21 16.72 -3.96 -15.20
CA PHE A 21 16.08 -4.65 -14.08
C PHE A 21 15.34 -3.62 -13.21
N ILE A 22 14.05 -3.86 -12.96
CA ILE A 22 13.21 -2.97 -12.17
C ILE A 22 12.62 -3.74 -10.99
N GLN A 23 12.86 -3.23 -9.79
CA GLN A 23 12.32 -3.72 -8.54
C GLN A 23 11.23 -2.76 -8.08
N ARG A 24 10.03 -3.28 -7.85
CA ARG A 24 8.87 -2.53 -7.37
C ARG A 24 8.32 -3.17 -6.12
N ALA A 25 7.66 -2.38 -5.28
CA ALA A 25 6.91 -2.90 -4.17
C ALA A 25 5.53 -2.25 -4.11
N ILE A 26 4.53 -3.06 -3.78
CA ILE A 26 3.19 -2.61 -3.42
C ILE A 26 3.10 -2.66 -1.90
N LEU A 27 2.92 -1.51 -1.26
CA LEU A 27 2.87 -1.38 0.18
C LEU A 27 1.42 -1.19 0.62
N ILE A 28 1.03 -2.00 1.60
CA ILE A 28 -0.26 -1.88 2.28
C ILE A 28 -0.09 -2.04 3.78
N PHE A 29 -1.09 -1.56 4.50
CA PHE A 29 -1.24 -1.83 5.91
C PHE A 29 -2.45 -2.74 6.14
N TYR A 30 -2.21 -3.89 6.77
CA TYR A 30 -3.23 -4.86 7.13
C TYR A 30 -3.62 -4.71 8.60
N PRO A 31 -4.86 -4.30 8.89
CA PRO A 31 -5.33 -4.11 10.25
C PRO A 31 -5.71 -5.44 10.93
N SER A 32 -4.73 -6.10 11.55
CA SER A 32 -4.95 -7.41 12.18
C SER A 32 -6.02 -7.45 13.27
N ASN A 33 -6.34 -6.33 13.93
CA ASN A 33 -7.44 -6.24 14.90
C ASN A 33 -8.83 -6.25 14.24
N GLN A 34 -8.90 -6.09 12.92
CA GLN A 34 -10.12 -6.10 12.11
C GLN A 34 -10.05 -7.21 11.04
N GLU A 35 -9.34 -8.31 11.32
CA GLU A 35 -9.11 -9.42 10.39
C GLU A 35 -10.40 -9.93 9.73
N LYS A 36 -11.52 -10.04 10.47
CA LYS A 36 -12.79 -10.50 9.90
C LYS A 36 -13.28 -9.65 8.73
N HIS A 37 -13.02 -8.34 8.77
CA HIS A 37 -13.42 -7.40 7.73
C HIS A 37 -12.44 -7.41 6.56
N TYR A 38 -11.14 -7.38 6.85
CA TYR A 38 -10.09 -7.17 5.85
C TYR A 38 -9.50 -8.44 5.23
N LEU A 39 -9.79 -9.63 5.78
CA LEU A 39 -9.28 -10.89 5.24
C LEU A 39 -9.77 -11.18 3.80
N PRO A 40 -11.04 -10.93 3.43
CA PRO A 40 -11.45 -11.03 2.03
C PRO A 40 -10.68 -10.05 1.13
N GLU A 41 -10.48 -8.82 1.58
CA GLU A 41 -9.82 -7.75 0.80
C GLU A 41 -8.36 -8.09 0.51
N ILE A 42 -7.60 -8.53 1.52
CA ILE A 42 -6.21 -8.96 1.30
C ILE A 42 -6.12 -10.14 0.33
N ARG A 43 -7.07 -11.09 0.38
CA ARG A 43 -7.10 -12.23 -0.55
C ARG A 43 -7.36 -11.77 -1.98
N TRP A 44 -8.23 -10.79 -2.18
CA TRP A 44 -8.50 -10.21 -3.50
C TRP A 44 -7.31 -9.43 -4.03
N LEU A 45 -6.70 -8.58 -3.21
CA LEU A 45 -5.47 -7.87 -3.55
C LEU A 45 -4.35 -8.84 -3.92
N TYR A 46 -4.10 -9.85 -3.08
CA TYR A 46 -3.10 -10.89 -3.30
C TYR A 46 -3.32 -11.63 -4.64
N ARG A 47 -4.56 -12.03 -4.93
CA ARG A 47 -4.92 -12.64 -6.22
C ARG A 47 -4.66 -11.69 -7.40
N SER A 48 -5.06 -10.42 -7.28
CA SER A 48 -4.85 -9.43 -8.35
C SER A 48 -3.37 -9.16 -8.61
N TRP A 49 -2.53 -9.18 -7.56
CA TRP A 49 -1.08 -9.09 -7.67
C TRP A 49 -0.50 -10.28 -8.45
N ILE A 50 -0.91 -11.51 -8.13
CA ILE A 50 -0.51 -12.72 -8.89
C ILE A 50 -0.94 -12.62 -10.35
N GLU A 51 -2.18 -12.20 -10.61
CA GLU A 51 -2.66 -12.06 -11.99
C GLU A 51 -1.92 -10.97 -12.77
N MET A 52 -1.55 -9.86 -12.13
CA MET A 52 -0.76 -8.80 -12.73
C MET A 52 0.64 -9.28 -13.11
N MET A 53 1.30 -10.07 -12.26
CA MET A 53 2.65 -10.58 -12.52
C MET A 53 2.74 -11.47 -13.77
N LYS A 54 1.64 -12.10 -14.21
CA LYS A 54 1.62 -12.89 -15.45
C LYS A 54 1.92 -12.06 -16.70
N ASP A 55 1.64 -10.75 -16.65
CA ASP A 55 1.86 -9.79 -17.74
C ASP A 55 3.11 -8.92 -17.51
N GLU A 56 3.87 -9.17 -16.43
CA GLU A 56 5.07 -8.42 -16.06
C GLU A 56 6.28 -8.82 -16.92
N SER A 57 7.14 -7.84 -17.21
CA SER A 57 8.38 -8.10 -17.96
C SER A 57 9.31 -9.05 -17.20
N LYS A 58 10.07 -9.89 -17.91
CA LYS A 58 11.04 -10.82 -17.32
C LYS A 58 12.11 -10.15 -16.46
N ASN A 59 12.40 -8.87 -16.71
CA ASN A 59 13.39 -8.08 -15.98
C ASN A 59 12.78 -7.32 -14.79
N TRP A 60 11.47 -7.42 -14.56
CA TRP A 60 10.81 -6.69 -13.49
C TRP A 60 10.40 -7.64 -12.37
N ARG A 61 10.40 -7.14 -11.14
CA ARG A 61 10.02 -7.86 -9.93
C ARG A 61 9.13 -6.95 -9.10
N THR A 62 7.94 -7.40 -8.73
CA THR A 62 7.02 -6.63 -7.89
C THR A 62 6.68 -7.40 -6.62
N ASP A 63 7.25 -6.99 -5.49
CA ASP A 63 6.93 -7.61 -4.19
C ASP A 63 5.64 -7.00 -3.62
N LEU A 64 4.89 -7.80 -2.86
CA LEU A 64 3.77 -7.32 -2.05
C LEU A 64 4.25 -7.20 -0.60
N ILE A 65 4.27 -5.98 -0.06
CA ILE A 65 4.75 -5.69 1.29
C ILE A 65 3.56 -5.33 2.18
N ILE A 66 3.39 -6.10 3.26
CA ILE A 66 2.28 -5.99 4.19
C ILE A 66 2.82 -5.60 5.57
N TYR A 67 2.40 -4.46 6.10
CA TYR A 67 2.64 -4.11 7.50
C TYR A 67 1.42 -4.49 8.33
N THR A 68 1.64 -5.22 9.43
CA THR A 68 0.55 -5.70 10.29
C THR A 68 0.99 -5.76 11.74
N GLY A 69 0.04 -5.63 12.68
CA GLY A 69 0.34 -5.81 14.10
C GLY A 69 0.53 -7.27 14.51
N ASN A 70 0.02 -8.23 13.72
CA ASN A 70 0.10 -9.66 14.02
C ASN A 70 0.24 -10.49 12.74
N TYR A 71 1.10 -11.51 12.77
CA TYR A 71 1.29 -12.49 11.69
C TYR A 71 0.37 -13.71 11.92
N SER A 72 -0.92 -13.51 11.69
CA SER A 72 -1.96 -14.51 11.97
C SER A 72 -1.87 -15.73 11.03
N PRO A 73 -2.44 -16.89 11.42
CA PRO A 73 -2.50 -18.07 10.55
C PRO A 73 -3.13 -17.79 9.17
N SER A 74 -4.09 -16.87 9.10
CA SER A 74 -4.73 -16.45 7.85
C SER A 74 -3.76 -15.78 6.88
N ILE A 75 -2.79 -15.00 7.39
CA ILE A 75 -1.74 -14.37 6.59
C ILE A 75 -0.64 -15.39 6.27
N GLN A 76 -0.31 -16.28 7.20
CA GLN A 76 0.64 -17.39 6.96
C GLN A 76 0.21 -18.28 5.80
N GLN A 77 -1.10 -18.54 5.66
CA GLN A 77 -1.67 -19.31 4.55
C GLN A 77 -1.47 -18.65 3.17
N LEU A 78 -1.17 -17.35 3.11
CA LEU A 78 -0.81 -16.69 1.85
C LEU A 78 0.61 -17.06 1.39
N GLY A 79 1.43 -17.68 2.24
CA GLY A 79 2.81 -18.06 1.92
C GLY A 79 3.79 -16.87 1.94
N CYS A 80 3.50 -15.83 2.71
CA CYS A 80 4.38 -14.67 2.84
C CYS A 80 5.59 -14.98 3.74
N VAL A 81 6.71 -14.32 3.50
CA VAL A 81 7.90 -14.38 4.39
C VAL A 81 7.80 -13.30 5.48
N LEU A 82 8.23 -13.61 6.70
CA LEU A 82 8.10 -12.71 7.85
C LEU A 82 9.42 -11.98 8.14
N ASN A 83 9.37 -10.65 8.19
CA ASN A 83 10.49 -9.75 8.55
C ASN A 83 11.74 -9.89 7.65
N GLU A 84 11.59 -10.47 6.47
CA GLU A 84 12.69 -10.65 5.52
C GLU A 84 12.70 -9.51 4.48
N ILE A 85 13.77 -8.72 4.47
CA ILE A 85 14.02 -7.72 3.45
C ILE A 85 14.51 -8.42 2.17
N ARG A 86 14.12 -7.89 1.02
CA ARG A 86 14.62 -8.34 -0.29
C ARG A 86 16.15 -8.32 -0.30
N SER A 87 16.76 -9.44 -0.69
CA SER A 87 18.20 -9.62 -0.61
C SER A 87 18.93 -9.13 -1.86
N ASN A 88 18.34 -9.30 -3.05
CA ASN A 88 18.98 -8.93 -4.31
C ASN A 88 17.95 -8.65 -5.43
N SER A 89 18.43 -8.21 -6.59
CA SER A 89 17.57 -7.85 -7.73
C SER A 89 16.99 -9.05 -8.49
N THR A 90 17.59 -10.23 -8.41
CA THR A 90 17.18 -11.42 -9.17
C THR A 90 16.15 -12.29 -8.45
N GLU A 91 16.02 -12.12 -7.14
CA GLU A 91 15.03 -12.78 -6.29
C GLU A 91 13.63 -12.74 -6.92
N GLN A 92 12.88 -13.84 -6.83
CA GLN A 92 11.52 -13.87 -7.37
C GLN A 92 10.60 -12.91 -6.60
N PRO A 93 9.49 -12.48 -7.20
CA PRO A 93 8.50 -11.68 -6.47
C PRO A 93 8.00 -12.43 -5.24
N GLN A 94 8.00 -11.77 -4.08
CA GLN A 94 7.54 -12.35 -2.83
C GLN A 94 6.48 -11.49 -2.14
N CYS A 95 5.59 -12.16 -1.41
CA CYS A 95 4.81 -11.52 -0.37
C CYS A 95 5.65 -11.44 0.91
N ARG A 96 5.82 -10.25 1.47
CA ARG A 96 6.62 -9.98 2.66
C ARG A 96 5.75 -9.32 3.72
N VAL A 97 5.84 -9.80 4.95
CA VAL A 97 5.09 -9.28 6.08
C VAL A 97 6.06 -8.69 7.10
N PHE A 98 5.79 -7.49 7.57
CA PHE A 98 6.56 -6.83 8.62
C PHE A 98 5.67 -6.54 9.82
N LEU A 99 6.13 -6.94 11.02
CA LEU A 99 5.42 -6.64 12.26
C LEU A 99 5.58 -5.16 12.60
N TYR A 100 4.47 -4.44 12.66
CA TYR A 100 4.42 -3.01 12.87
C TYR A 100 3.58 -2.68 14.12
N LEU A 101 4.20 -1.98 15.08
CA LEU A 101 3.47 -1.49 16.24
C LEU A 101 2.72 -0.20 15.87
N ARG A 102 1.40 -0.31 15.84
CA ARG A 102 0.46 0.79 15.54
C ARG A 102 0.60 1.96 16.48
N LEU A 103 0.38 3.18 15.99
CA LEU A 103 0.38 4.39 16.83
C LEU A 103 -0.58 4.26 18.02
N SER A 104 -1.78 3.72 17.82
CA SER A 104 -2.76 3.56 18.90
C SER A 104 -2.28 2.67 20.06
N ALA A 105 -1.31 1.78 19.79
CA ALA A 105 -0.73 0.84 20.77
C ALA A 105 0.63 1.33 21.35
N ARG A 106 1.15 2.47 20.90
CA ARG A 106 2.41 3.05 21.39
C ARG A 106 2.16 3.92 22.61
N GLU A 107 2.07 3.32 23.78
CA GLU A 107 1.95 4.06 25.02
C GLU A 107 3.18 4.95 25.27
N ILE A 108 2.93 6.15 25.82
CA ILE A 108 3.96 7.08 26.28
C ILE A 108 3.93 7.05 27.80
N ASP A 109 5.06 6.71 28.40
CA ASP A 109 5.24 6.81 29.84
C ASP A 109 5.28 8.29 30.23
N ALA A 110 4.30 8.72 31.03
CA ALA A 110 4.17 10.11 31.47
C ALA A 110 5.30 10.57 32.40
N ARG A 111 6.04 9.64 33.02
CA ARG A 111 7.14 9.95 33.95
C ARG A 111 8.48 9.98 33.24
N THR A 112 8.70 9.06 32.30
CA THR A 112 10.01 8.91 31.62
C THR A 112 10.04 9.52 30.22
N GLU A 113 8.89 9.96 29.70
CA GLU A 113 8.69 10.40 28.30
C GLU A 113 9.12 9.37 27.25
N LYS A 114 9.31 8.11 27.67
CA LYS A 114 9.67 7.02 26.77
C LYS A 114 8.41 6.48 26.10
N GLN A 115 8.52 6.29 24.79
CA GLN A 115 7.49 5.64 24.00
C GLN A 115 7.92 4.21 23.66
N ARG A 116 7.03 3.24 23.85
CA ARG A 116 7.26 1.88 23.34
C ARG A 116 7.02 1.87 21.84
N LEU A 117 8.06 1.55 21.07
CA LEU A 117 8.02 1.58 19.60
C LEU A 117 7.93 0.21 18.94
N PHE A 118 8.28 -0.85 19.66
CA PHE A 118 8.34 -2.20 19.12
C PHE A 118 7.70 -3.21 20.07
N THR A 119 7.12 -4.26 19.49
CA THR A 119 6.69 -5.45 20.21
C THR A 119 7.84 -6.43 20.40
N ASN A 120 8.71 -6.55 19.39
CA ASN A 120 9.93 -7.37 19.39
C ASN A 120 11.17 -6.51 19.06
N ALA A 121 12.26 -6.69 19.83
CA ALA A 121 13.54 -6.05 19.60
C ALA A 121 14.16 -6.38 18.23
N ASP A 122 13.94 -7.58 17.69
CA ASP A 122 14.47 -8.03 16.40
C ASP A 122 13.95 -7.20 15.22
N CYS A 123 12.83 -6.50 15.41
CA CYS A 123 12.25 -5.65 14.38
C CYS A 123 12.89 -4.25 14.32
N LYS A 124 13.77 -3.90 15.26
CA LYS A 124 14.30 -2.53 15.38
C LYS A 124 15.02 -2.06 14.12
N ASP A 125 15.77 -2.93 13.45
CA ASP A 125 16.54 -2.58 12.25
C ASP A 125 15.67 -2.45 10.99
N LEU A 126 14.40 -2.87 11.07
CA LEU A 126 13.43 -2.77 9.98
C LEU A 126 12.79 -1.38 9.92
N PHE A 127 12.89 -0.58 10.99
CA PHE A 127 12.20 0.71 11.10
C PHE A 127 13.13 1.84 11.55
N ASN A 128 13.05 2.97 10.85
CA ASN A 128 13.70 4.22 11.23
C ASN A 128 12.67 5.19 11.83
N ILE A 129 12.33 5.01 13.11
CA ILE A 129 11.30 5.80 13.77
C ILE A 129 11.90 7.06 14.40
N ASN A 130 11.48 8.23 13.90
CA ASN A 130 11.72 9.49 14.58
C ASN A 130 10.81 9.59 15.82
N VAL A 131 11.41 9.47 17.01
CA VAL A 131 10.69 9.45 18.30
C VAL A 131 9.84 10.69 18.51
N GLN A 132 10.39 11.89 18.25
CA GLN A 132 9.65 13.15 18.42
C GLN A 132 8.43 13.23 17.51
N ARG A 133 8.58 12.85 16.23
CA ARG A 133 7.47 12.76 15.28
C ARG A 133 6.44 11.73 15.71
N SER A 134 6.87 10.55 16.17
CA SER A 134 5.98 9.48 16.66
C SER A 134 5.17 9.94 17.88
N ILE A 135 5.78 10.69 18.81
CA ILE A 135 5.09 11.28 19.97
C ILE A 135 4.05 12.32 19.51
N LEU A 136 4.40 13.20 18.56
CA LEU A 136 3.47 14.18 18.02
C LEU A 136 2.28 13.53 17.32
N LEU A 137 2.52 12.50 16.51
CA LEU A 137 1.44 11.75 15.85
C LEU A 137 0.57 11.01 16.88
N TYR A 138 1.18 10.41 17.89
CA TYR A 138 0.44 9.77 18.97
C TYR A 138 -0.50 10.75 19.69
N LYS A 139 0.00 11.93 20.06
CA LYS A 139 -0.78 12.94 20.79
C LYS A 139 -1.94 13.48 19.96
N ASN A 140 -1.73 13.69 18.65
CA ASN A 140 -2.70 14.42 17.82
C ASN A 140 -3.61 13.53 16.96
N VAL A 141 -3.16 12.35 16.53
CA VAL A 141 -3.85 11.56 15.50
C VAL A 141 -3.88 10.05 15.77
N LYS A 142 -3.54 9.57 16.99
CA LYS A 142 -3.58 8.12 17.30
C LYS A 142 -4.94 7.44 17.13
N LYS A 143 -6.02 8.21 17.14
CA LYS A 143 -7.40 7.73 16.96
C LYS A 143 -7.86 7.79 15.49
N TYR A 144 -7.04 8.31 14.59
CA TYR A 144 -7.36 8.33 13.17
C TYR A 144 -7.01 6.97 12.55
N ASP A 145 -8.01 6.18 12.21
CA ASP A 145 -7.84 4.75 11.86
C ASP A 145 -6.90 4.50 10.67
N TYR A 146 -6.74 5.48 9.77
CA TYR A 146 -5.92 5.37 8.58
C TYR A 146 -4.49 5.90 8.76
N ILE A 147 -4.13 6.45 9.92
CA ILE A 147 -2.81 7.07 10.09
C ILE A 147 -1.68 6.08 9.86
N ASP A 148 -1.84 4.84 10.32
CA ASP A 148 -0.81 3.82 10.23
C ASP A 148 -0.57 3.40 8.78
N SER A 149 -1.59 3.44 7.90
CA SER A 149 -1.42 3.10 6.48
C SER A 149 -0.56 4.11 5.72
N VAL A 150 -0.46 5.34 6.23
CA VAL A 150 0.44 6.38 5.71
C VAL A 150 1.76 6.39 6.47
N ASN A 151 1.72 6.20 7.79
CA ASN A 151 2.88 6.33 8.66
C ASN A 151 3.96 5.28 8.39
N ILE A 152 3.57 4.09 7.92
CA ILE A 152 4.50 3.03 7.50
C ILE A 152 5.49 3.50 6.44
N ILE A 153 5.12 4.45 5.56
CA ILE A 153 6.02 4.98 4.53
C ILE A 153 7.17 5.75 5.18
N ALA A 154 6.87 6.54 6.22
CA ALA A 154 7.89 7.34 6.90
C ALA A 154 8.81 6.49 7.78
N GLU A 155 8.28 5.45 8.42
CA GLU A 155 9.00 4.68 9.43
C GLU A 155 9.69 3.44 8.87
N SER A 156 9.20 2.87 7.77
CA SER A 156 9.63 1.53 7.32
C SER A 156 10.58 1.57 6.13
N TYR A 157 11.18 2.74 5.82
CA TYR A 157 12.11 2.92 4.70
C TYR A 157 13.17 1.81 4.59
N PRO A 158 13.79 1.31 5.69
CA PRO A 158 14.77 0.22 5.58
C PRO A 158 14.26 -1.03 4.87
N THR A 159 12.97 -1.35 5.00
CA THR A 159 12.34 -2.55 4.38
C THR A 159 12.13 -2.43 2.88
N PHE A 160 12.10 -1.21 2.34
CA PHE A 160 11.82 -0.97 0.92
C PHE A 160 12.82 -0.05 0.21
N LYS A 161 13.96 0.24 0.85
CA LYS A 161 15.04 1.07 0.27
C LYS A 161 15.64 0.52 -1.03
N TYR A 162 15.49 -0.78 -1.29
CA TYR A 162 16.07 -1.46 -2.47
C TYR A 162 15.14 -1.51 -3.69
N TYR A 163 13.91 -1.01 -3.59
CA TYR A 163 13.00 -0.95 -4.74
C TYR A 163 13.17 0.38 -5.47
N ASN A 164 13.08 0.34 -6.81
CA ASN A 164 13.10 1.52 -7.65
C ASN A 164 11.79 2.30 -7.55
N PHE A 165 10.66 1.61 -7.39
CA PHE A 165 9.34 2.24 -7.28
C PHE A 165 8.51 1.61 -6.17
N ILE A 166 7.83 2.47 -5.41
CA ILE A 166 6.90 2.09 -4.35
C ILE A 166 5.51 2.57 -4.75
N LEU A 167 4.55 1.64 -4.74
CA LEU A 167 3.13 1.95 -4.77
C LEU A 167 2.58 1.74 -3.36
N LYS A 168 2.32 2.82 -2.60
CA LYS A 168 1.43 2.71 -1.44
C LYS A 168 -0.01 2.69 -1.92
N THR A 169 -0.79 1.75 -1.41
CA THR A 169 -2.21 1.68 -1.70
C THR A 169 -2.98 1.22 -0.47
N ASP A 170 -4.31 1.27 -0.54
CA ASP A 170 -5.17 0.71 0.48
C ASP A 170 -5.41 -0.77 0.18
N ILE A 171 -5.95 -1.50 1.14
CA ILE A 171 -6.04 -2.95 1.06
C ILE A 171 -7.23 -3.46 0.25
N ASP A 172 -8.24 -2.62 0.09
CA ASP A 172 -9.49 -2.83 -0.65
C ASP A 172 -9.35 -2.54 -2.15
N VAL A 173 -8.12 -2.43 -2.66
CA VAL A 173 -7.85 -2.17 -4.09
C VAL A 173 -7.61 -3.45 -4.89
N PHE A 174 -7.80 -3.33 -6.20
CA PHE A 174 -7.38 -4.35 -7.16
C PHE A 174 -6.25 -3.83 -8.05
N ILE A 175 -5.21 -4.64 -8.20
CA ILE A 175 -4.11 -4.37 -9.13
C ILE A 175 -4.49 -4.90 -10.50
N THR A 176 -4.63 -4.00 -11.47
CA THR A 176 -4.96 -4.41 -12.84
C THR A 176 -3.72 -4.88 -13.60
N LYS A 177 -3.92 -5.71 -14.62
CA LYS A 177 -2.88 -6.15 -15.56
C LYS A 177 -2.12 -4.99 -16.23
N ARG A 178 -2.71 -3.80 -16.34
CA ARG A 178 -2.02 -2.62 -16.91
C ARG A 178 -0.87 -2.15 -16.02
N PHE A 179 -0.95 -2.39 -14.71
CA PHE A 179 0.13 -2.03 -13.79
C PHE A 179 1.41 -2.82 -14.07
N ALA A 180 1.31 -4.01 -14.66
CA ALA A 180 2.47 -4.82 -15.06
C ALA A 180 3.43 -4.12 -16.03
N LYS A 181 2.92 -3.13 -16.78
CA LYS A 181 3.66 -2.35 -17.78
C LYS A 181 3.81 -0.88 -17.40
N PHE A 182 3.30 -0.50 -16.23
CA PHE A 182 3.29 0.88 -15.78
C PHE A 182 4.56 1.23 -15.02
N ILE A 183 5.14 2.37 -15.39
CA ILE A 183 6.20 3.08 -14.68
C ILE A 183 5.76 4.54 -14.58
N PRO A 184 5.94 5.21 -13.43
CA PRO A 184 5.71 6.64 -13.33
C PRO A 184 6.60 7.41 -14.31
N VAL A 185 5.99 8.20 -15.20
CA VAL A 185 6.65 8.87 -16.34
C VAL A 185 7.44 10.12 -15.93
N THR A 186 7.36 10.53 -14.66
CA THR A 186 7.93 11.78 -14.18
C THR A 186 9.07 11.53 -13.20
N ASN A 187 10.13 12.33 -13.28
CA ASN A 187 11.16 12.45 -12.25
C ASN A 187 10.63 13.03 -10.92
N ALA A 188 9.33 13.31 -10.81
CA ALA A 188 8.70 13.69 -9.55
C ALA A 188 8.75 12.51 -8.58
N ALA A 189 9.30 12.76 -7.38
CA ALA A 189 9.52 11.75 -6.36
C ALA A 189 8.23 11.14 -5.78
N LEU A 190 7.06 11.76 -6.01
CA LEU A 190 5.79 11.32 -5.46
C LEU A 190 4.62 11.62 -6.42
N LEU A 191 3.90 10.57 -6.81
CA LEU A 191 2.60 10.67 -7.47
C LEU A 191 1.51 10.33 -6.46
N VAL A 192 0.47 11.16 -6.39
CA VAL A 192 -0.67 10.95 -5.50
C VAL A 192 -1.96 10.86 -6.32
N GLY A 193 -2.85 9.96 -5.93
CA GLY A 193 -4.23 9.97 -6.42
C GLY A 193 -4.92 11.25 -5.93
N LEU A 194 -5.70 11.89 -6.81
CA LEU A 194 -6.47 13.09 -6.45
C LEU A 194 -7.76 12.77 -5.67
N GLY A 195 -8.06 11.48 -5.48
CA GLY A 195 -9.36 11.05 -5.00
C GLY A 195 -10.47 11.27 -6.03
N GLY A 196 -11.72 11.05 -5.60
CA GLY A 196 -12.89 11.49 -6.37
C GLY A 196 -13.32 10.55 -7.50
N TYR A 197 -13.47 9.24 -7.24
CA TYR A 197 -14.01 8.29 -8.21
C TYR A 197 -15.39 8.68 -8.78
N SER A 198 -16.21 9.38 -7.98
CA SER A 198 -17.57 9.82 -8.33
C SER A 198 -17.61 11.05 -9.26
N THR A 199 -16.91 11.01 -10.39
CA THR A 199 -17.00 12.05 -11.43
C THR A 199 -18.25 11.87 -12.31
N SER A 200 -18.70 12.95 -12.96
CA SER A 200 -19.85 12.90 -13.88
C SER A 200 -19.69 11.87 -15.01
N PHE A 201 -18.46 11.57 -15.42
CA PHE A 201 -18.17 10.52 -16.40
C PHE A 201 -18.40 9.12 -15.82
N ASN A 202 -17.80 8.82 -14.66
CA ASN A 202 -17.89 7.49 -14.03
C ASN A 202 -19.32 7.17 -13.59
N THR A 203 -20.02 8.12 -12.96
CA THR A 203 -21.42 7.93 -12.54
C THR A 203 -22.34 7.62 -13.72
N ARG A 204 -22.19 8.33 -14.84
CA ARG A 204 -22.98 8.04 -16.07
C ARG A 204 -22.65 6.66 -16.66
N ARG A 205 -21.38 6.26 -16.62
CA ARG A 205 -20.95 4.96 -17.13
C ARG A 205 -21.46 3.81 -16.28
N LEU A 206 -21.40 3.92 -14.96
CA LEU A 206 -21.96 2.94 -14.02
C LEU A 206 -23.48 2.83 -14.17
N GLY A 207 -24.19 3.95 -14.31
CA GLY A 207 -25.63 3.95 -14.59
C GLY A 207 -26.00 3.31 -15.94
N ARG A 208 -25.09 3.30 -16.92
CA ARG A 208 -25.29 2.52 -18.15
C ARG A 208 -25.09 1.03 -17.89
N ILE A 209 -23.97 0.64 -17.31
CA ILE A 209 -23.64 -0.77 -17.03
C ILE A 209 -24.72 -1.43 -16.17
N ALA A 210 -25.21 -0.75 -15.13
CA ALA A 210 -26.27 -1.25 -14.26
C ALA A 210 -27.56 -1.55 -15.04
N ARG A 211 -27.94 -0.69 -16.00
CA ARG A 211 -29.08 -0.94 -16.88
C ARG A 211 -28.83 -2.13 -17.81
N ASP A 212 -27.63 -2.23 -18.38
CA ASP A 212 -27.27 -3.30 -19.30
C ASP A 212 -27.32 -4.70 -18.64
N ILE A 213 -27.08 -4.78 -17.32
CA ILE A 213 -27.10 -6.04 -16.54
C ILE A 213 -28.37 -6.20 -15.69
N ASN A 214 -29.41 -5.40 -15.94
CA ASN A 214 -30.68 -5.39 -15.22
C ASN A 214 -30.54 -5.26 -13.69
N TRP A 215 -29.58 -4.46 -13.22
CA TRP A 215 -29.40 -4.09 -11.83
C TRP A 215 -30.04 -2.74 -11.54
N GLN A 216 -30.69 -2.63 -10.38
CA GLN A 216 -31.21 -1.34 -9.92
C GLN A 216 -30.05 -0.47 -9.41
N HIS A 217 -29.90 0.71 -10.00
CA HIS A 217 -28.92 1.68 -9.56
C HIS A 217 -29.39 2.34 -8.26
N ALA A 218 -28.66 2.12 -7.16
CA ALA A 218 -29.05 2.59 -5.82
C ALA A 218 -28.93 4.12 -5.60
N ASN A 219 -28.59 4.91 -6.63
CA ASN A 219 -28.33 6.35 -6.54
C ASN A 219 -27.33 6.76 -5.44
N MET A 220 -26.47 5.83 -5.02
CA MET A 220 -25.42 6.12 -4.06
C MET A 220 -24.26 6.82 -4.78
N THR A 221 -23.89 7.99 -4.27
CA THR A 221 -22.67 8.70 -4.64
C THR A 221 -21.61 8.43 -3.59
N ASN A 222 -20.33 8.54 -3.96
CA ASN A 222 -19.22 8.44 -3.01
C ASN A 222 -19.04 7.07 -2.35
N ILE A 223 -19.24 5.98 -3.11
CA ILE A 223 -19.07 4.57 -2.66
C ILE A 223 -17.57 4.18 -2.50
N GLY A 224 -16.74 5.13 -2.10
CA GLY A 224 -15.30 4.97 -1.91
C GLY A 224 -14.54 6.26 -2.18
N SER A 225 -13.68 6.64 -1.24
CA SER A 225 -12.55 7.51 -1.53
C SER A 225 -11.48 6.64 -2.20
N THR A 226 -10.93 7.08 -3.33
CA THR A 226 -9.55 6.73 -3.66
C THR A 226 -8.61 7.73 -3.00
#